data_AF-A0A167VDW4-F1
#
_entry.id   AF-A0A167VDW4-F1
#
_cell.length_a   1.000
_cell.length_b   1.000
_cell.length_c   1.000
_cell.angle_alpha   90.00
_cell.angle_beta   90.00
_cell.angle_gamma   90.00
#
_symmetry.space_group_name_H-M   'P 1'
#
loop_
_entity.id
_entity.type
_entity.pdbx_description
1 polymer ?
#
loop_
_entity_poly.entity_id
_entity_poly.type
_entity_poly.pdbx_seq_one_letter_code
_entity_poly.pdbx_strand_id
1 'polypeptide(L)'
;SSFGAYPASTVEEWSGILHLADKWTFQSIRALAITQIAPIASSIDRIVFGRLYGINEWLTSAYHAVCTRPDPLTLEEGRRLGVDDVIRINAIRQEF
;
A
#
# COMPACT_ATOMS: atom_id res chain seq x y z
N SER A 1 -7.11 18.99 -26.84
CA SER A 1 -6.65 19.51 -25.54
C SER A 1 -5.89 18.40 -24.83
N SER A 2 -4.57 18.53 -24.70
CA SER A 2 -3.73 17.47 -24.11
C SER A 2 -3.70 17.61 -22.59
N PHE A 3 -4.67 17.00 -21.91
CA PHE A 3 -4.55 16.68 -20.50
C PHE A 3 -3.79 15.34 -20.41
N GLY A 4 -2.46 15.38 -20.42
CA GLY A 4 -1.65 14.15 -20.41
C GLY A 4 -0.13 14.31 -20.51
N ALA A 5 0.41 15.53 -20.40
CA ALA A 5 1.85 15.77 -20.58
C ALA A 5 2.73 15.19 -19.47
N TYR A 6 2.15 14.86 -18.31
CA TYR A 6 2.86 14.27 -17.17
C TYR A 6 1.93 13.24 -16.49
N PRO A 7 1.87 11.99 -16.98
CA PRO A 7 1.17 10.94 -16.27
C PRO A 7 1.87 10.68 -14.93
N ALA A 8 1.11 10.53 -13.86
CA ALA A 8 1.65 10.03 -12.59
C ALA A 8 2.34 8.68 -12.85
N SER A 9 3.55 8.53 -12.29
CA SER A 9 4.46 7.43 -12.58
C SER A 9 5.03 6.79 -11.31
N THR A 10 5.02 7.50 -10.19
CA THR A 10 5.51 6.98 -8.90
C THR A 10 4.37 6.59 -7.96
N VAL A 11 4.70 5.78 -6.95
CA VAL A 11 3.76 5.41 -5.90
C VAL A 11 3.22 6.67 -5.21
N GLU A 12 4.08 7.64 -4.90
CA GLU A 12 3.71 8.87 -4.19
C GLU A 12 2.69 9.71 -4.98
N GLU A 13 2.89 9.87 -6.29
CA GLU A 13 1.98 10.63 -7.15
C GLU A 13 0.60 9.95 -7.20
N TRP A 14 0.57 8.64 -7.45
CA TRP A 14 -0.68 7.87 -7.45
C TRP A 14 -1.33 7.81 -6.07
N SER A 15 -0.55 7.83 -4.98
CA SER A 15 -1.07 7.89 -3.60
C SER A 15 -1.85 9.17 -3.36
N GLY A 16 -1.35 10.31 -3.85
CA GLY A 16 -2.04 11.59 -3.78
C GLY A 16 -3.35 11.56 -4.57
N ILE A 17 -3.33 10.99 -5.78
CA ILE A 17 -4.53 10.81 -6.61
C ILE A 17 -5.55 9.90 -5.89
N LEU A 18 -5.10 8.77 -5.34
CA LEU A 18 -5.94 7.83 -4.60
C LEU A 18 -6.58 8.51 -3.39
N HIS A 19 -5.79 9.27 -2.62
CA HIS A 19 -6.29 10.01 -1.46
C HIS A 19 -7.42 10.98 -1.82
N LEU A 20 -7.22 11.80 -2.86
CA LEU A 20 -8.23 12.75 -3.32
C LEU A 20 -9.46 12.06 -3.91
N ALA A 21 -9.26 11.00 -4.67
CA ALA A 21 -10.35 10.23 -5.27
C ALA A 21 -11.22 9.54 -4.21
N ASP A 22 -10.61 8.98 -3.17
CA ASP A 22 -11.33 8.37 -2.05
C ASP A 22 -12.10 9.44 -1.26
N LYS A 23 -11.44 10.56 -0.91
CA LYS A 23 -12.02 11.70 -0.19
C LYS A 23 -13.25 12.30 -0.89
N TRP A 24 -13.25 12.37 -2.21
CA TRP A 24 -14.36 12.91 -3.00
C TRP A 24 -15.27 11.83 -3.60
N THR A 25 -15.06 10.56 -3.24
CA THR A 25 -15.89 9.43 -3.71
C THR A 25 -15.88 9.27 -5.24
N PHE A 26 -14.78 9.64 -5.90
CA PHE A 26 -14.56 9.41 -7.32
C PHE A 26 -14.16 7.96 -7.58
N GLN A 27 -15.15 7.08 -7.61
CA GLN A 27 -14.94 5.62 -7.68
C GLN A 27 -14.10 5.17 -8.89
N SER A 28 -14.29 5.76 -10.06
CA SER A 28 -13.52 5.41 -11.27
C SER A 28 -12.04 5.80 -11.15
N ILE A 29 -11.76 6.99 -10.60
CA ILE A 29 -10.39 7.47 -10.38
C ILE A 29 -9.71 6.67 -9.27
N ARG A 30 -10.46 6.34 -8.21
CA ARG A 30 -9.99 5.45 -7.14
C ARG A 30 -9.57 4.09 -7.70
N ALA A 31 -10.42 3.47 -8.52
CA ALA A 31 -10.11 2.19 -9.16
C ALA A 31 -8.87 2.30 -10.06
N LEU A 32 -8.78 3.35 -10.89
CA LEU A 32 -7.60 3.59 -11.72
C LEU A 32 -6.31 3.71 -10.89
N ALA A 33 -6.33 4.51 -9.82
CA ALA A 33 -5.17 4.70 -8.96
C ALA A 33 -4.73 3.38 -8.30
N ILE A 34 -5.69 2.57 -7.83
CA ILE A 34 -5.40 1.23 -7.29
C ILE A 34 -4.72 0.35 -8.35
N THR A 35 -5.25 0.31 -9.57
CA THR A 35 -4.65 -0.46 -10.67
C THR A 35 -3.23 -0.01 -11.01
N GLN A 36 -2.95 1.29 -10.94
CA GLN A 36 -1.63 1.85 -11.26
C GLN A 36 -0.62 1.67 -10.12
N ILE A 37 -1.07 1.72 -8.87
CA ILE A 37 -0.22 1.48 -7.69
C ILE A 37 0.15 0.00 -7.56
N ALA A 38 -0.78 -0.92 -7.85
CA ALA A 38 -0.59 -2.35 -7.66
C ALA A 38 0.76 -2.91 -8.18
N PRO A 39 1.21 -2.63 -9.43
CA PRO A 39 2.46 -3.18 -9.95
C PRO A 39 3.74 -2.56 -9.36
N ILE A 40 3.67 -1.34 -8.83
CA ILE A 40 4.86 -0.58 -8.37
C ILE A 40 4.96 -0.48 -6.83
N ALA A 41 3.88 -0.78 -6.11
CA ALA A 41 3.84 -0.74 -4.66
C ALA A 41 4.65 -1.87 -4.02
N SER A 42 5.46 -1.53 -3.02
CA SER A 42 6.11 -2.49 -2.14
C SER A 42 5.10 -3.22 -1.25
N SER A 43 5.51 -4.32 -0.62
CA SER A 43 4.65 -5.03 0.36
C SER A 43 4.22 -4.12 1.52
N ILE A 44 5.07 -3.16 1.92
CA ILE A 44 4.74 -2.21 2.99
C ILE A 44 3.69 -1.21 2.51
N ASP A 45 3.85 -0.68 1.30
CA ASP A 45 2.85 0.21 0.69
C ASP A 45 1.49 -0.47 0.58
N ARG A 46 1.49 -1.75 0.17
CA ARG A 46 0.28 -2.57 0.06
C ARG A 46 -0.44 -2.78 1.39
N ILE A 47 0.29 -2.97 2.49
CA ILE A 47 -0.32 -3.06 3.83
C ILE A 47 -0.92 -1.71 4.22
N VAL A 48 -0.13 -0.63 4.08
CA VAL A 48 -0.56 0.72 4.46
C VAL A 48 -1.80 1.16 3.66
N PHE A 49 -1.76 1.06 2.34
CA PHE A 49 -2.89 1.43 1.47
C PHE A 49 -4.06 0.46 1.61
N GLY A 50 -3.79 -0.84 1.79
CA GLY A 50 -4.80 -1.85 2.03
C GLY A 50 -5.63 -1.53 3.27
N ARG A 51 -4.98 -1.09 4.35
CA ARG A 51 -5.64 -0.64 5.58
C ARG A 51 -6.34 0.70 5.41
N LEU A 52 -5.63 1.70 4.88
CA LEU A 52 -6.10 3.08 4.81
C LEU A 52 -7.32 3.23 3.89
N TYR A 53 -7.34 2.51 2.77
CA TYR A 53 -8.39 2.62 1.75
C TYR A 53 -9.29 1.37 1.67
N GLY A 54 -9.11 0.38 2.54
CA GLY A 54 -9.93 -0.85 2.56
C GLY A 54 -9.71 -1.79 1.37
N ILE A 55 -8.48 -1.88 0.85
CA ILE A 55 -8.11 -2.75 -0.27
C ILE A 55 -7.66 -4.13 0.27
N ASN A 56 -8.64 -4.93 0.71
CA ASN A 56 -8.37 -6.18 1.43
C ASN A 56 -7.59 -7.23 0.61
N GLU A 57 -7.75 -7.22 -0.72
CA GLU A 57 -7.03 -8.10 -1.65
C GLU A 57 -5.50 -7.96 -1.57
N TRP A 58 -5.00 -6.80 -1.14
CA TRP A 58 -3.56 -6.56 -1.01
C TRP A 58 -2.98 -7.08 0.30
N LEU A 59 -3.79 -7.15 1.36
CA LEU A 59 -3.30 -7.40 2.71
C LEU A 59 -2.69 -8.79 2.86
N THR A 60 -3.39 -9.83 2.44
CA THR A 60 -2.93 -11.22 2.66
C THR A 60 -1.58 -11.49 1.98
N SER A 61 -1.45 -11.14 0.70
CA SER A 61 -0.20 -11.35 -0.05
C SER A 61 0.94 -10.49 0.49
N ALA A 62 0.65 -9.27 0.93
CA ALA A 62 1.64 -8.36 1.47
C ALA A 62 2.14 -8.77 2.86
N TYR A 63 1.25 -9.15 3.78
CA TYR A 63 1.66 -9.70 5.08
C TYR A 63 2.50 -10.96 4.90
N HIS A 64 2.08 -11.89 4.03
CA HIS A 64 2.86 -13.08 3.74
C HIS A 64 4.27 -12.72 3.27
N ALA A 65 4.40 -11.84 2.26
CA ALA A 65 5.69 -11.41 1.75
C ALA A 65 6.60 -10.75 2.81
N VAL A 66 6.03 -9.96 3.72
CA VAL A 66 6.78 -9.33 4.82
C VAL A 66 7.16 -10.34 5.91
N CYS A 67 6.33 -11.34 6.16
CA CYS A 67 6.60 -12.36 7.17
C CYS A 67 7.64 -13.39 6.70
N THR A 68 7.62 -13.77 5.42
CA THR A 68 8.54 -14.79 4.89
C THR A 68 9.90 -14.25 4.45
N ARG A 69 10.10 -12.92 4.43
CA ARG A 69 11.38 -12.35 4.02
C ARG A 69 12.44 -12.51 5.13
N PRO A 70 13.73 -12.72 4.78
CA PRO A 70 14.79 -12.89 5.76
C PRO A 70 14.99 -11.61 6.59
N ASP A 71 14.93 -10.44 5.96
CA ASP A 71 15.22 -9.18 6.62
C ASP A 71 14.14 -8.78 7.64
N PRO A 72 14.53 -8.26 8.81
CA PRO A 72 13.58 -7.70 9.77
C PRO A 72 12.90 -6.45 9.21
N LEU A 73 11.85 -5.97 9.88
CA LEU A 73 11.31 -4.63 9.62
C LEU A 73 12.36 -3.58 9.97
N THR A 74 12.59 -2.65 9.06
CA THR A 74 13.36 -1.44 9.35
C THR A 74 12.54 -0.50 10.24
N LEU A 75 13.21 0.43 10.92
CA LEU A 75 12.52 1.47 11.70
C LEU A 75 11.57 2.30 10.86
N GLU A 76 11.92 2.57 9.61
CA GLU A 76 11.07 3.36 8.71
C GLU A 76 9.81 2.60 8.32
N GLU A 77 9.93 1.31 7.96
CA GLU A 77 8.77 0.47 7.70
C GLU A 77 7.89 0.33 8.95
N GLY A 78 8.49 0.15 10.12
CA GLY A 78 7.77 0.09 11.39
C GLY A 78 6.97 1.36 11.69
N ARG A 79 7.55 2.54 11.41
CA ARG A 79 6.85 3.83 11.54
C ARG A 79 5.66 3.96 10.60
N ARG A 80 5.81 3.49 9.35
CA ARG A 80 4.75 3.54 8.33
C ARG A 80 3.60 2.58 8.63
N LEU A 81 3.90 1.40 9.14
CA LEU A 81 2.92 0.38 9.52
C LEU A 81 2.16 0.71 10.81
N GLY A 82 2.84 1.35 11.76
CA GLY A 82 2.30 1.55 13.10
C GLY A 82 2.39 0.29 13.96
N VAL A 83 2.13 0.47 15.26
CA VAL A 83 2.41 -0.55 16.28
C VAL A 83 1.60 -1.84 16.08
N ASP A 84 0.31 -1.72 15.76
CA ASP A 84 -0.57 -2.88 15.59
C ASP A 84 -0.12 -3.83 14.47
N ASP A 85 0.30 -3.26 13.33
CA ASP A 85 0.76 -4.04 12.19
C ASP A 85 2.14 -4.65 12.45
N VAL A 86 3.04 -3.92 13.11
CA VAL A 86 4.35 -4.45 13.54
C VAL A 86 4.18 -5.63 14.49
N ILE A 87 3.28 -5.53 15.48
CA ILE A 87 3.00 -6.63 16.42
C ILE A 87 2.42 -7.83 15.66
N ARG A 88 1.46 -7.62 14.76
CA ARG A 88 0.85 -8.70 13.97
C ARG A 88 1.87 -9.40 13.08
N ILE A 89 2.72 -8.65 12.38
CA ILE A 89 3.78 -9.21 11.54
C ILE A 89 4.75 -10.03 12.38
N ASN A 90 5.16 -9.53 13.55
CA ASN A 90 6.07 -10.24 14.43
C ASN A 90 5.45 -11.55 14.95
N ALA A 91 4.18 -11.52 15.39
CA ALA A 91 3.47 -12.71 15.82
C ALA A 91 3.43 -13.79 14.72
N ILE A 92 3.04 -13.40 13.49
CA ILE A 92 3.02 -14.32 12.35
C ILE A 92 4.42 -14.88 12.05
N ARG A 93 5.47 -14.04 12.12
CA ARG A 93 6.87 -14.49 11.89
C ARG A 93 7.38 -15.52 12.89
N GLN A 94 6.84 -15.57 14.10
CA GLN A 94 7.24 -16.56 15.12
C GLN A 94 6.54 -17.92 14.93
N GLU A 95 5.46 -17.97 14.13
CA GLU A 95 4.74 -19.20 13.80
C GLU A 95 5.36 -19.94 12.60
N PHE A 96 6.35 -19.33 11.93
CA PHE A 96 7.16 -19.91 10.86
C PHE A 96 8.51 -20.39 11.38
#